data_AF-A0AAW4JIY5-F1
#
_entry.id   AF-A0AAW4JIY5-F1
#
_cell.length_a   1.000
_cell.length_b   1.000
_cell.length_c   1.000
_cell.angle_alpha   90.00
_cell.angle_beta   90.00
_cell.angle_gamma   90.00
#
_symmetry.space_group_name_H-M   'P 1'
#
loop_
_entity.id
_entity.type
_entity.pdbx_description
1 polymer ?
#
loop_
_entity_poly.entity_id
_entity_poly.type
_entity_poly.pdbx_seq_one_letter_code
_entity_poly.pdbx_strand_id
1 'polypeptide(L)'
;MRAIATALTFLTVVAATAVPATASAVPARAGTPAAAGTPAVAGPQPAAESQSALAAVGPQPGTFTGKGFDTCTAPSQAAMDAWLAASPYRAVGVYISGGSRTCAQPNLTATWVADQTRKGWRLIPIELGYQAPCGTRTPKMSADPATARGQGRTAADSAAAAAAALGIGAGSTLYNDIEQYPSNASCRAAVLSFLSGWVERLHTRGYLAGMYSSGSSGITDVCAAYHDTRYLRLDQIWIAWWNGVADTDGGTYCADDRYADQQRLHQYAGDVTETWGGVTMKIDRNYLDVRAGTPPASWSVTVDNATAGGFTAGAAWGTSAYSAQRHGADYRFAAPVASSDVAWFRTTLPATGAYEVSVWYPADPGYNDRTPYLVATTTGNRSVAVDQRTGGGRWVSLGVFTLAAGTGDKVGVSRWSAGTGYVVADAVRITRI
;
A
#
# COMPACT_ATOMS: atom_id res chain seq x y z
N MET A 1 -27.77 5.71 -38.20
CA MET A 1 -27.31 6.76 -39.15
C MET A 1 -27.76 8.11 -38.63
N ARG A 2 -26.87 9.13 -38.73
CA ARG A 2 -26.95 10.52 -38.22
C ARG A 2 -26.67 10.67 -36.72
N ALA A 3 -25.88 11.62 -36.24
CA ALA A 3 -24.89 12.51 -36.85
C ALA A 3 -23.99 13.01 -35.70
N ILE A 4 -22.69 13.09 -35.98
CA ILE A 4 -21.63 13.55 -35.07
C ILE A 4 -21.67 15.08 -35.02
N ALA A 5 -21.72 15.67 -33.83
CA ALA A 5 -21.51 17.10 -33.62
C ALA A 5 -20.19 17.29 -32.85
N THR A 6 -19.15 17.67 -33.60
CA THR A 6 -17.83 18.03 -33.13
C THR A 6 -17.86 19.47 -32.60
N ALA A 7 -17.58 19.68 -31.32
CA ALA A 7 -17.30 21.01 -30.78
C ALA A 7 -15.78 21.20 -30.69
N LEU A 8 -15.27 22.05 -31.58
CA LEU A 8 -13.88 22.49 -31.66
C LEU A 8 -13.73 23.67 -30.67
N THR A 9 -12.85 23.56 -29.67
CA THR A 9 -12.48 24.70 -28.81
C THR A 9 -10.99 24.97 -28.97
N PHE A 10 -10.68 26.18 -29.44
CA PHE A 10 -9.34 26.72 -29.61
C PHE A 10 -8.66 26.90 -28.24
N LEU A 11 -7.47 26.32 -28.06
CA LEU A 11 -6.58 26.64 -26.94
C LEU A 11 -5.43 27.50 -27.46
N THR A 12 -5.45 28.78 -27.08
CA THR A 12 -4.37 29.73 -27.31
C THR A 12 -3.20 29.39 -26.40
N VAL A 13 -2.04 29.09 -26.99
CA VAL A 13 -0.77 28.89 -26.29
C VAL A 13 -0.21 30.25 -25.88
N VAL A 14 -0.12 30.52 -24.57
CA VAL A 14 0.71 31.62 -24.03
C VAL A 14 2.01 30.99 -23.53
N ALA A 15 3.10 31.34 -24.20
CA ALA A 15 4.45 30.97 -23.80
C ALA A 15 4.87 31.78 -22.57
N ALA A 16 5.22 31.10 -21.47
CA ALA A 16 5.85 31.72 -20.31
C ALA A 16 7.38 31.69 -20.49
N THR A 17 7.98 32.87 -20.66
CA THR A 17 9.43 33.07 -20.72
C THR A 17 10.04 33.04 -19.31
N ALA A 18 11.09 32.24 -19.14
CA ALA A 18 11.89 32.15 -17.92
C ALA A 18 12.65 33.46 -17.64
N VAL A 19 12.70 33.88 -16.37
CA VAL A 19 13.51 35.01 -15.88
C VAL A 19 14.73 34.45 -15.13
N PRO A 20 15.98 34.86 -15.44
CA PRO A 20 17.16 34.39 -14.74
C PRO A 20 17.38 35.15 -13.42
N ALA A 21 17.80 34.41 -12.39
CA ALA A 21 18.22 34.97 -11.10
C ALA A 21 19.64 35.55 -11.19
N THR A 22 19.78 36.84 -10.85
CA THR A 22 21.08 37.50 -10.70
C THR A 22 21.46 37.55 -9.22
N ALA A 23 22.64 36.98 -8.91
CA ALA A 23 23.29 37.11 -7.62
C ALA A 23 24.00 38.47 -7.53
N SER A 24 23.73 39.24 -6.47
CA SER A 24 24.49 40.46 -6.14
C SER A 24 25.15 40.29 -4.77
N ALA A 25 26.48 40.23 -4.79
CA ALA A 25 27.35 40.34 -3.63
C ALA A 25 27.47 41.81 -3.18
N VAL A 26 27.51 42.04 -1.87
CA VAL A 26 27.77 43.36 -1.25
C VAL A 26 29.03 43.22 -0.36
N PRO A 27 29.98 44.19 -0.38
CA PRO A 27 31.29 44.02 0.21
C PRO A 27 31.31 44.23 1.74
N ALA A 28 32.25 43.54 2.39
CA ALA A 28 32.55 43.66 3.80
C ALA A 28 33.21 45.00 4.14
N ARG A 29 32.74 45.67 5.19
CA ARG A 29 33.41 46.82 5.81
C ARG A 29 33.76 46.46 7.25
N ALA A 30 35.06 46.56 7.57
CA ALA A 30 35.62 46.31 8.88
C ALA A 30 35.12 47.33 9.92
N GLY A 31 34.72 46.82 11.09
CA GLY A 31 34.39 47.57 12.30
C GLY A 31 35.09 46.95 13.51
N THR A 32 35.61 47.82 14.37
CA THR A 32 36.46 47.61 15.55
C THR A 32 35.84 46.76 16.68
N PRO A 33 36.66 46.16 17.59
CA PRO A 33 36.18 45.24 18.61
C PRO A 33 35.56 46.01 19.79
N ALA A 34 34.35 45.64 20.18
CA ALA A 34 33.68 46.13 21.39
C ALA A 34 33.40 44.96 22.36
N ALA A 35 33.56 45.26 23.64
CA ALA A 35 33.71 44.35 24.76
C ALA A 35 32.57 43.35 24.97
N ALA A 36 32.92 42.19 25.54
CA ALA A 36 31.99 41.16 25.99
C ALA A 36 31.05 41.71 27.07
N GLY A 37 29.80 41.98 26.67
CA GLY A 37 28.67 42.18 27.57
C GLY A 37 28.05 40.85 27.96
N THR A 38 27.71 40.71 29.23
CA THR A 38 27.02 39.56 29.83
C THR A 38 25.68 39.26 29.12
N PRO A 39 25.30 37.98 28.97
CA PRO A 39 24.02 37.64 28.35
C PRO A 39 22.85 38.06 29.25
N ALA A 40 21.93 38.82 28.68
CA ALA A 40 20.64 39.12 29.30
C ALA A 40 19.85 37.81 29.45
N VAL A 41 19.38 37.55 30.67
CA VAL A 41 18.50 36.42 30.97
C VAL A 41 17.16 36.68 30.30
N ALA A 42 16.82 35.89 29.29
CA ALA A 42 15.49 35.87 28.70
C ALA A 42 14.48 35.40 29.76
N GLY A 43 13.43 36.21 29.98
CA GLY A 43 12.31 35.81 30.84
C GLY A 43 11.62 34.56 30.32
N PRO A 44 10.91 33.80 31.18
CA PRO A 44 10.26 32.56 30.77
C PRO A 44 9.24 32.85 29.66
N GLN A 45 9.52 32.30 28.48
CA GLN A 45 8.58 32.23 27.37
C GLN A 45 7.39 31.36 27.83
N PRO A 46 6.14 31.79 27.66
CA PRO A 46 5.00 30.95 28.00
C PRO A 46 5.12 29.62 27.27
N ALA A 47 5.06 28.53 28.03
CA ALA A 47 5.12 27.18 27.50
C ALA A 47 4.06 27.05 26.40
N ALA A 48 4.49 26.67 25.19
CA ALA A 48 3.56 26.22 24.17
C ALA A 48 2.79 25.04 24.79
N GLU A 49 1.48 25.22 24.99
CA GLU A 49 0.62 24.12 25.41
C GLU A 49 0.82 22.98 24.43
N SER A 50 1.39 21.87 24.91
CA SER A 50 1.42 20.64 24.15
C SER A 50 -0.02 20.23 23.92
N GLN A 51 -0.54 20.48 22.71
CA GLN A 51 -1.79 19.87 22.28
C GLN A 51 -1.59 18.36 22.41
N SER A 52 -2.25 17.76 23.41
CA SER A 52 -2.27 16.31 23.57
C SER A 52 -2.74 15.73 22.24
N ALA A 53 -1.92 14.90 21.61
CA ALA A 53 -2.31 14.22 20.39
C ALA A 53 -3.62 13.47 20.67
N LEU A 54 -4.67 13.77 19.89
CA LEU A 54 -5.95 13.07 20.02
C LEU A 54 -5.70 11.55 19.96
N ALA A 55 -6.29 10.81 20.90
CA ALA A 55 -6.15 9.35 20.92
C ALA A 55 -6.66 8.76 19.60
N ALA A 56 -5.97 7.73 19.10
CA ALA A 56 -6.40 7.03 17.90
C ALA A 56 -7.83 6.50 18.08
N VAL A 57 -8.68 6.75 17.09
CA VAL A 57 -10.03 6.19 17.06
C VAL A 57 -9.92 4.70 16.75
N GLY A 58 -10.86 3.91 17.27
CA GLY A 58 -10.91 2.47 16.98
C GLY A 58 -11.05 2.19 15.47
N PRO A 59 -10.88 0.93 15.03
CA PRO A 59 -10.89 0.55 13.63
C PRO A 59 -12.06 1.13 12.83
N GLN A 60 -11.77 1.73 11.68
CA GLN A 60 -12.74 2.28 10.75
C GLN A 60 -12.77 1.48 9.43
N PRO A 61 -13.95 1.11 8.90
CA PRO A 61 -15.27 1.23 9.53
C PRO A 61 -15.47 0.29 10.74
N GLY A 62 -14.55 -0.66 10.95
CA GLY A 62 -14.65 -1.66 12.01
C GLY A 62 -15.70 -2.72 11.66
N THR A 63 -16.40 -3.26 12.67
CA THR A 63 -17.56 -4.13 12.43
C THR A 63 -18.81 -3.28 12.25
N PHE A 64 -19.44 -3.37 11.07
CA PHE A 64 -20.64 -2.62 10.74
C PHE A 64 -21.42 -3.29 9.59
N THR A 65 -22.73 -3.40 9.80
CA THR A 65 -23.68 -3.75 8.75
C THR A 65 -24.73 -2.66 8.65
N GLY A 66 -24.95 -2.11 7.46
CA GLY A 66 -25.97 -1.08 7.24
C GLY A 66 -25.60 -0.04 6.19
N LYS A 67 -26.42 1.01 6.10
CA LYS A 67 -26.28 2.05 5.08
C LYS A 67 -25.13 3.00 5.41
N GLY A 68 -24.33 3.28 4.38
CA GLY A 68 -23.39 4.38 4.33
C GLY A 68 -23.62 5.25 3.10
N PHE A 69 -22.83 6.30 2.98
CA PHE A 69 -22.72 7.07 1.76
C PHE A 69 -21.28 7.54 1.60
N ASP A 70 -20.91 8.00 0.44
CA ASP A 70 -19.70 8.79 0.27
C ASP A 70 -20.01 10.08 -0.50
N THR A 71 -19.17 11.08 -0.30
CA THR A 71 -19.32 12.38 -0.96
C THR A 71 -17.96 13.01 -1.13
N CYS A 72 -17.83 13.85 -2.15
CA CYS A 72 -16.55 14.35 -2.62
C CYS A 72 -15.80 15.16 -1.55
N THR A 73 -16.50 15.98 -0.77
CA THR A 73 -15.93 16.82 0.29
C THR A 73 -16.42 16.34 1.65
N ALA A 74 -15.52 16.11 2.62
CA ALA A 74 -15.91 15.81 4.00
C ALA A 74 -16.93 16.86 4.52
N PRO A 75 -18.15 16.46 4.93
CA PRO A 75 -19.19 17.42 5.31
C PRO A 75 -18.83 18.24 6.55
N SER A 76 -19.45 19.41 6.70
CA SER A 76 -19.29 20.21 7.92
C SER A 76 -19.89 19.50 9.13
N GLN A 77 -19.50 19.90 10.35
CA GLN A 77 -20.06 19.30 11.56
C GLN A 77 -21.59 19.44 11.64
N ALA A 78 -22.12 20.61 11.25
CA ALA A 78 -23.56 20.85 11.23
C ALA A 78 -24.30 19.93 10.25
N ALA A 79 -23.71 19.67 9.07
CA ALA A 79 -24.25 18.73 8.11
C ALA A 79 -24.25 17.29 8.66
N MET A 80 -23.14 16.86 9.26
CA MET A 80 -23.03 15.54 9.88
C MET A 80 -24.04 15.35 11.02
N ASP A 81 -24.28 16.38 11.85
CA ASP A 81 -25.24 16.32 12.95
C ASP A 81 -26.69 16.24 12.45
N ALA A 82 -27.05 17.07 11.46
CA ALA A 82 -28.37 17.03 10.84
C ALA A 82 -28.64 15.67 10.17
N TRP A 83 -27.66 15.12 9.46
CA TRP A 83 -27.78 13.83 8.80
C TRP A 83 -27.78 12.66 9.76
N LEU A 84 -27.03 12.71 10.87
CA LEU A 84 -27.07 11.66 11.88
C LEU A 84 -28.45 11.55 12.52
N ALA A 85 -29.09 12.70 12.78
CA ALA A 85 -30.41 12.78 13.40
C ALA A 85 -31.54 12.34 12.47
N ALA A 86 -31.45 12.63 11.17
CA ALA A 86 -32.56 12.49 10.24
C ALA A 86 -32.41 11.40 9.18
N SER A 87 -31.19 11.02 8.80
CA SER A 87 -30.92 10.08 7.70
C SER A 87 -30.78 8.62 8.19
N PRO A 88 -30.95 7.63 7.29
CA PRO A 88 -30.74 6.22 7.63
C PRO A 88 -29.26 5.81 7.63
N TYR A 89 -28.34 6.72 7.33
CA TYR A 89 -26.92 6.39 7.17
C TYR A 89 -26.19 6.40 8.51
N ARG A 90 -25.26 5.46 8.70
CA ARG A 90 -24.34 5.41 9.85
C ARG A 90 -22.88 5.21 9.45
N ALA A 91 -22.58 5.23 8.15
CA ALA A 91 -21.22 5.24 7.62
C ALA A 91 -21.03 6.37 6.58
N VAL A 92 -19.83 6.93 6.51
CA VAL A 92 -19.46 7.98 5.54
C VAL A 92 -18.08 7.71 4.94
N GLY A 93 -17.99 7.75 3.61
CA GLY A 93 -16.74 7.71 2.87
C GLY A 93 -16.05 9.06 2.82
N VAL A 94 -14.74 9.06 3.09
CA VAL A 94 -13.90 10.26 3.13
C VAL A 94 -12.58 10.01 2.41
N TYR A 95 -12.24 10.92 1.50
CA TYR A 95 -11.04 10.83 0.67
C TYR A 95 -9.81 11.35 1.44
N ILE A 96 -9.11 10.46 2.12
CA ILE A 96 -8.01 10.80 3.04
C ILE A 96 -6.70 11.13 2.31
N SER A 97 -6.49 10.56 1.13
CA SER A 97 -5.22 10.67 0.40
C SER A 97 -5.36 10.32 -1.08
N GLY A 98 -4.24 10.41 -1.82
CA GLY A 98 -4.19 10.22 -3.26
C GLY A 98 -4.32 11.53 -4.04
N GLY A 99 -3.59 11.60 -5.16
CA GLY A 99 -3.46 12.81 -6.00
C GLY A 99 -4.58 13.01 -7.02
N SER A 100 -5.48 12.03 -7.19
CA SER A 100 -6.61 12.13 -8.12
C SER A 100 -7.88 12.68 -7.47
N ARG A 101 -7.82 13.04 -6.18
CA ARG A 101 -8.91 13.72 -5.49
C ARG A 101 -9.17 15.07 -6.14
N THR A 102 -10.42 15.32 -6.53
CA THR A 102 -10.85 16.55 -7.19
C THR A 102 -11.41 17.59 -6.22
N CYS A 103 -11.93 17.15 -5.07
CA CYS A 103 -12.43 18.04 -4.03
C CYS A 103 -11.42 18.29 -2.92
N ALA A 104 -11.35 19.54 -2.47
CA ALA A 104 -10.66 19.90 -1.24
C ALA A 104 -11.35 19.25 -0.03
N GLN A 105 -10.58 19.00 1.02
CA GLN A 105 -11.07 18.38 2.27
C GLN A 105 -10.96 19.35 3.46
N PRO A 106 -11.60 20.54 3.43
CA PRO A 106 -11.39 21.58 4.45
C PRO A 106 -11.87 21.18 5.85
N ASN A 107 -12.83 20.26 5.95
CA ASN A 107 -13.34 19.78 7.24
C ASN A 107 -12.61 18.54 7.77
N LEU A 108 -11.90 17.81 6.90
CA LEU A 108 -11.28 16.53 7.26
C LEU A 108 -10.03 16.77 8.11
N THR A 109 -10.21 16.70 9.42
CA THR A 109 -9.17 16.91 10.43
C THR A 109 -9.23 15.78 11.46
N ALA A 110 -8.17 15.61 12.26
CA ALA A 110 -8.18 14.65 13.37
C ALA A 110 -9.34 14.91 14.36
N THR A 111 -9.66 16.17 14.64
CA THR A 111 -10.81 16.55 15.48
C THR A 111 -12.14 16.13 14.84
N TRP A 112 -12.32 16.39 13.54
CA TRP A 112 -13.53 15.96 12.83
C TRP A 112 -13.71 14.44 12.85
N VAL A 113 -12.61 13.68 12.66
CA VAL A 113 -12.61 12.21 12.75
C VAL A 113 -13.00 11.74 14.16
N ALA A 114 -12.38 12.31 15.20
CA ALA A 114 -12.70 12.00 16.58
C ALA A 114 -14.16 12.33 16.94
N ASP A 115 -14.69 13.43 16.42
CA ASP A 115 -16.07 13.85 16.63
C ASP A 115 -17.08 12.93 15.96
N GLN A 116 -16.85 12.57 14.69
CA GLN A 116 -17.76 11.68 13.95
C GLN A 116 -17.81 10.29 14.59
N THR A 117 -16.63 9.73 14.87
CA THR A 117 -16.54 8.39 15.48
C THR A 117 -17.13 8.35 16.89
N ARG A 118 -16.93 9.39 17.71
CA ARG A 118 -17.58 9.51 19.03
C ARG A 118 -19.11 9.61 18.92
N LYS A 119 -19.63 10.24 17.86
CA LYS A 119 -21.08 10.32 17.58
C LYS A 119 -21.65 9.04 16.95
N GLY A 120 -20.81 8.02 16.72
CA GLY A 120 -21.23 6.71 16.21
C GLY A 120 -21.21 6.57 14.69
N TRP A 121 -20.68 7.55 13.95
CA TRP A 121 -20.39 7.36 12.53
C TRP A 121 -19.25 6.36 12.33
N ARG A 122 -19.38 5.55 11.27
CA ARG A 122 -18.29 4.72 10.74
C ARG A 122 -17.64 5.45 9.56
N LEU A 123 -16.32 5.50 9.53
CA LEU A 123 -15.60 6.12 8.40
C LEU A 123 -15.17 5.05 7.40
N ILE A 124 -15.24 5.37 6.11
CA ILE A 124 -14.72 4.56 5.00
C ILE A 124 -13.57 5.37 4.38
N PRO A 125 -12.31 5.15 4.79
CA PRO A 125 -11.18 5.96 4.33
C PRO A 125 -10.74 5.57 2.92
N ILE A 126 -10.70 6.55 2.00
CA ILE A 126 -10.47 6.32 0.56
C ILE A 126 -9.13 6.94 0.11
N GLU A 127 -8.33 6.14 -0.59
CA GLU A 127 -7.15 6.55 -1.36
C GLU A 127 -7.52 6.63 -2.84
N LEU A 128 -7.67 7.85 -3.38
CA LEU A 128 -7.97 8.08 -4.80
C LEU A 128 -6.70 8.54 -5.53
N GLY A 129 -6.00 7.56 -6.12
CA GLY A 129 -4.68 7.74 -6.72
C GLY A 129 -4.56 7.11 -8.10
N TYR A 130 -3.55 6.25 -8.29
CA TYR A 130 -3.27 5.62 -9.57
C TYR A 130 -4.45 4.84 -10.14
N GLN A 131 -4.70 5.04 -11.43
CA GLN A 131 -5.76 4.38 -12.18
C GLN A 131 -5.19 3.31 -13.11
N ALA A 132 -6.02 2.36 -13.53
CA ALA A 132 -5.60 1.24 -14.36
C ALA A 132 -4.92 1.69 -15.67
N PRO A 133 -3.86 0.99 -16.14
CA PRO A 133 -3.07 1.45 -17.28
C PRO A 133 -3.87 1.46 -18.59
N CYS A 134 -4.86 0.55 -18.70
CA CYS A 134 -5.77 0.45 -19.84
C CYS A 134 -6.96 1.44 -19.78
N GLY A 135 -7.17 2.13 -18.66
CA GLY A 135 -8.25 3.11 -18.52
C GLY A 135 -7.94 4.45 -19.20
N THR A 136 -8.87 5.40 -19.10
CA THR A 136 -8.69 6.77 -19.62
C THR A 136 -8.24 7.77 -18.55
N ARG A 137 -8.44 7.44 -17.26
CA ARG A 137 -8.13 8.32 -16.13
C ARG A 137 -6.64 8.35 -15.78
N THR A 138 -6.22 9.44 -15.15
CA THR A 138 -4.84 9.72 -14.74
C THR A 138 -4.73 10.04 -13.24
N PRO A 139 -3.55 9.88 -12.63
CA PRO A 139 -2.34 9.27 -13.19
C PRO A 139 -2.51 7.76 -13.33
N LYS A 140 -1.83 7.15 -14.29
CA LYS A 140 -1.92 5.71 -14.53
C LYS A 140 -0.83 4.98 -13.75
N MET A 141 -1.17 3.83 -13.16
CA MET A 141 -0.14 2.88 -12.74
C MET A 141 0.60 2.34 -13.98
N SER A 142 1.79 1.79 -13.77
CA SER A 142 2.57 1.16 -14.82
C SER A 142 1.83 -0.05 -15.39
N ALA A 143 1.98 -0.28 -16.70
CA ALA A 143 1.56 -1.53 -17.32
C ALA A 143 2.52 -2.69 -16.98
N ASP A 144 3.73 -2.39 -16.50
CA ASP A 144 4.68 -3.38 -15.99
C ASP A 144 4.25 -3.84 -14.57
N PRO A 145 3.92 -5.13 -14.35
CA PRO A 145 3.41 -5.61 -13.08
C PRO A 145 4.35 -5.41 -11.89
N ALA A 146 5.68 -5.54 -12.08
CA ALA A 146 6.65 -5.36 -11.01
C ALA A 146 6.70 -3.90 -10.54
N THR A 147 6.71 -2.96 -11.48
CA THR A 147 6.62 -1.52 -11.22
C THR A 147 5.28 -1.15 -10.59
N ALA A 148 4.18 -1.70 -11.10
CA ALA A 148 2.84 -1.47 -10.57
C ALA A 148 2.73 -1.93 -9.10
N ARG A 149 3.31 -3.08 -8.75
CA ARG A 149 3.42 -3.54 -7.35
C ARG A 149 4.17 -2.53 -6.48
N GLY A 150 5.30 -2.01 -6.96
CA GLY A 150 6.03 -0.94 -6.28
C GLY A 150 5.18 0.31 -6.03
N GLN A 151 4.40 0.73 -7.04
CA GLN A 151 3.48 1.87 -6.91
C GLN A 151 2.36 1.61 -5.89
N GLY A 152 1.84 0.38 -5.81
CA GLY A 152 0.85 -0.02 -4.82
C GLY A 152 1.37 0.13 -3.39
N ARG A 153 2.64 -0.25 -3.13
CA ARG A 153 3.29 -0.04 -1.83
C ARG A 153 3.42 1.44 -1.49
N THR A 154 3.83 2.26 -2.45
CA THR A 154 3.94 3.71 -2.24
C THR A 154 2.59 4.36 -1.93
N ALA A 155 1.52 3.96 -2.63
CA ALA A 155 0.16 4.42 -2.34
C ALA A 155 -0.26 4.01 -0.92
N ALA A 156 0.00 2.76 -0.53
CA ALA A 156 -0.30 2.27 0.83
C ALA A 156 0.45 3.03 1.92
N ASP A 157 1.71 3.41 1.68
CA ASP A 157 2.47 4.26 2.60
C ASP A 157 1.85 5.65 2.76
N SER A 158 1.43 6.26 1.66
CA SER A 158 0.73 7.55 1.66
C SER A 158 -0.59 7.46 2.43
N ALA A 159 -1.40 6.44 2.15
CA ALA A 159 -2.70 6.25 2.80
C ALA A 159 -2.57 5.94 4.29
N ALA A 160 -1.64 5.08 4.69
CA ALA A 160 -1.38 4.78 6.09
C ALA A 160 -0.89 6.02 6.87
N ALA A 161 -0.05 6.86 6.25
CA ALA A 161 0.42 8.10 6.86
C ALA A 161 -0.73 9.12 7.03
N ALA A 162 -1.58 9.27 6.01
CA ALA A 162 -2.75 10.14 6.08
C ALA A 162 -3.77 9.65 7.13
N ALA A 163 -4.04 8.35 7.17
CA ALA A 163 -4.89 7.74 8.19
C ALA A 163 -4.37 8.01 9.60
N ALA A 164 -3.08 7.77 9.84
CA ALA A 164 -2.45 8.03 11.13
C ALA A 164 -2.50 9.51 11.53
N ALA A 165 -2.27 10.43 10.59
CA ALA A 165 -2.36 11.88 10.84
C ALA A 165 -3.79 12.34 11.20
N LEU A 166 -4.81 11.64 10.70
CA LEU A 166 -6.21 11.86 11.04
C LEU A 166 -6.65 11.11 12.31
N GLY A 167 -5.76 10.34 12.94
CA GLY A 167 -6.07 9.53 14.11
C GLY A 167 -6.82 8.22 13.80
N ILE A 168 -6.96 7.83 12.53
CA ILE A 168 -7.56 6.56 12.11
C ILE A 168 -6.55 5.45 12.41
N GLY A 169 -6.80 4.68 13.48
CA GLY A 169 -5.83 3.74 14.03
C GLY A 169 -5.66 2.44 13.22
N ALA A 170 -4.62 1.69 13.58
CA ALA A 170 -4.37 0.33 13.09
C ALA A 170 -5.61 -0.58 13.29
N GLY A 171 -5.74 -1.59 12.42
CA GLY A 171 -6.94 -2.43 12.28
C GLY A 171 -8.04 -1.82 11.42
N SER A 172 -7.94 -0.54 11.06
CA SER A 172 -8.83 0.09 10.07
C SER A 172 -8.58 -0.48 8.67
N THR A 173 -9.61 -0.45 7.83
CA THR A 173 -9.52 -0.80 6.41
C THR A 173 -9.37 0.47 5.58
N LEU A 174 -8.36 0.52 4.71
CA LEU A 174 -8.18 1.62 3.75
C LEU A 174 -8.54 1.13 2.35
N TYR A 175 -9.35 1.90 1.62
CA TYR A 175 -9.88 1.51 0.32
C TYR A 175 -9.13 2.22 -0.79
N ASN A 176 -8.45 1.44 -1.64
CA ASN A 176 -7.89 1.98 -2.86
C ASN A 176 -8.98 2.12 -3.92
N ASP A 177 -9.12 3.32 -4.49
CA ASP A 177 -10.08 3.62 -5.54
C ASP A 177 -9.44 3.46 -6.92
N ILE A 178 -9.86 2.40 -7.62
CA ILE A 178 -9.55 2.20 -9.04
C ILE A 178 -10.87 2.17 -9.80
N GLU A 179 -11.08 3.23 -10.54
CA GLU A 179 -12.25 3.46 -11.36
C GLU A 179 -12.39 2.42 -12.49
N GLN A 180 -13.56 2.40 -13.13
CA GLN A 180 -13.84 1.48 -14.23
C GLN A 180 -12.73 1.53 -15.31
N TYR A 181 -12.36 0.34 -15.82
CA TYR A 181 -11.38 0.20 -16.90
C TYR A 181 -11.71 -0.96 -17.86
N PRO A 182 -11.32 -0.87 -19.14
CA PRO A 182 -11.46 -1.96 -20.09
C PRO A 182 -10.40 -3.04 -19.81
N SER A 183 -10.78 -4.06 -19.03
CA SER A 183 -9.86 -5.12 -18.61
C SER A 183 -9.39 -6.00 -19.78
N ASN A 184 -8.11 -6.38 -19.73
CA ASN A 184 -7.48 -7.38 -20.58
C ASN A 184 -6.36 -8.07 -19.77
N ALA A 185 -5.77 -9.15 -20.29
CA ALA A 185 -4.80 -9.96 -19.53
C ALA A 185 -3.62 -9.13 -18.96
N SER A 186 -3.05 -8.22 -19.75
CA SER A 186 -1.93 -7.37 -19.32
C SER A 186 -2.37 -6.34 -18.28
N CYS A 187 -3.48 -5.63 -18.55
CA CYS A 187 -4.01 -4.64 -17.62
C CYS A 187 -4.41 -5.25 -16.28
N ARG A 188 -5.09 -6.40 -16.31
CA ARG A 188 -5.46 -7.16 -15.12
C ARG A 188 -4.24 -7.58 -14.31
N ALA A 189 -3.19 -8.09 -14.98
CA ALA A 189 -1.96 -8.46 -14.29
C ALA A 189 -1.31 -7.24 -13.58
N ALA A 190 -1.31 -6.08 -14.23
CA ALA A 190 -0.80 -4.84 -13.63
C ALA A 190 -1.64 -4.39 -12.43
N VAL A 191 -2.97 -4.34 -12.56
CA VAL A 191 -3.88 -3.93 -11.47
C VAL A 191 -3.80 -4.88 -10.28
N LEU A 192 -3.85 -6.19 -10.51
CA LEU A 192 -3.74 -7.18 -9.43
C LEU A 192 -2.35 -7.13 -8.75
N SER A 193 -1.30 -6.76 -9.49
CA SER A 193 0.04 -6.59 -8.92
C SER A 193 0.15 -5.31 -8.10
N PHE A 194 -0.44 -4.21 -8.57
CA PHE A 194 -0.59 -2.96 -7.81
C PHE A 194 -1.33 -3.23 -6.49
N LEU A 195 -2.50 -3.86 -6.56
CA LEU A 195 -3.30 -4.21 -5.38
C LEU A 195 -2.54 -5.16 -4.44
N SER A 196 -1.71 -6.06 -4.99
CA SER A 196 -0.87 -6.90 -4.13
C SER A 196 0.17 -6.08 -3.36
N GLY A 197 0.79 -5.09 -3.98
CA GLY A 197 1.70 -4.17 -3.29
C GLY A 197 0.99 -3.31 -2.24
N TRP A 198 -0.26 -2.92 -2.53
CA TRP A 198 -1.15 -2.22 -1.60
C TRP A 198 -1.45 -3.06 -0.35
N VAL A 199 -1.91 -4.30 -0.55
CA VAL A 199 -2.19 -5.28 0.52
C VAL A 199 -0.95 -5.51 1.38
N GLU A 200 0.15 -5.91 0.75
CA GLU A 200 1.42 -6.20 1.43
C GLU A 200 1.84 -5.05 2.34
N ARG A 201 1.81 -3.82 1.81
CA ARG A 201 2.30 -2.68 2.55
C ARG A 201 1.34 -2.28 3.66
N LEU A 202 0.03 -2.25 3.44
CA LEU A 202 -0.93 -1.94 4.49
C LEU A 202 -0.85 -2.92 5.65
N HIS A 203 -0.69 -4.22 5.38
CA HIS A 203 -0.57 -5.22 6.43
C HIS A 203 0.67 -4.98 7.29
N THR A 204 1.81 -4.63 6.68
CA THR A 204 3.02 -4.23 7.44
C THR A 204 2.84 -2.93 8.22
N ARG A 205 1.90 -2.07 7.82
CA ARG A 205 1.52 -0.83 8.51
C ARG A 205 0.41 -1.04 9.54
N GLY A 206 -0.09 -2.26 9.69
CA GLY A 206 -1.15 -2.61 10.64
C GLY A 206 -2.55 -2.20 10.17
N TYR A 207 -2.77 -1.98 8.87
CA TYR A 207 -4.08 -1.70 8.27
C TYR A 207 -4.55 -2.86 7.39
N LEU A 208 -5.87 -2.99 7.23
CA LEU A 208 -6.48 -3.88 6.25
C LEU A 208 -6.59 -3.18 4.89
N ALA A 209 -6.57 -3.95 3.82
CA ALA A 209 -6.61 -3.48 2.45
C ALA A 209 -7.97 -3.75 1.79
N GLY A 210 -8.69 -2.66 1.51
CA GLY A 210 -9.90 -2.66 0.70
C GLY A 210 -9.64 -2.12 -0.72
N MET A 211 -10.55 -2.41 -1.64
CA MET A 211 -10.58 -1.79 -2.97
C MET A 211 -12.01 -1.39 -3.34
N TYR A 212 -12.17 -0.18 -3.86
CA TYR A 212 -13.34 0.24 -4.62
C TYR A 212 -13.10 0.08 -6.12
N SER A 213 -14.08 -0.48 -6.84
CA SER A 213 -14.07 -0.51 -8.31
C SER A 213 -15.44 -0.85 -8.89
N SER A 214 -15.58 -0.67 -10.21
CA SER A 214 -16.75 -1.13 -10.95
C SER A 214 -16.91 -2.65 -10.88
N GLY A 215 -18.16 -3.10 -10.64
CA GLY A 215 -18.58 -4.49 -10.73
C GLY A 215 -18.08 -5.17 -12.00
N SER A 216 -18.28 -4.51 -13.14
CA SER A 216 -17.96 -5.05 -14.48
C SER A 216 -16.48 -5.01 -14.87
N SER A 217 -15.59 -4.48 -14.02
CA SER A 217 -14.15 -4.48 -14.26
C SER A 217 -13.36 -4.97 -13.05
N GLY A 218 -12.98 -4.07 -12.13
CA GLY A 218 -12.01 -4.39 -11.08
C GLY A 218 -12.53 -5.42 -10.10
N ILE A 219 -13.83 -5.40 -9.77
CA ILE A 219 -14.45 -6.40 -8.90
C ILE A 219 -14.43 -7.79 -9.56
N THR A 220 -14.84 -7.86 -10.82
CA THR A 220 -14.77 -9.11 -11.60
C THR A 220 -13.34 -9.65 -11.63
N ASP A 221 -12.34 -8.79 -11.83
CA ASP A 221 -10.93 -9.20 -11.86
C ASP A 221 -10.41 -9.71 -10.51
N VAL A 222 -10.69 -9.03 -9.40
CA VAL A 222 -10.24 -9.49 -8.07
C VAL A 222 -10.98 -10.74 -7.61
N CYS A 223 -12.26 -10.89 -7.95
CA CYS A 223 -13.02 -12.09 -7.61
C CYS A 223 -12.61 -13.30 -8.47
N ALA A 224 -12.26 -13.09 -9.74
CA ALA A 224 -11.67 -14.14 -10.58
C ALA A 224 -10.28 -14.57 -10.08
N ALA A 225 -9.51 -13.66 -9.50
CA ALA A 225 -8.18 -13.93 -8.94
C ALA A 225 -8.19 -14.39 -7.47
N TYR A 226 -9.37 -14.61 -6.87
CA TYR A 226 -9.50 -14.82 -5.42
C TYR A 226 -8.65 -15.98 -4.85
N HIS A 227 -8.50 -17.06 -5.63
CA HIS A 227 -7.67 -18.23 -5.28
C HIS A 227 -6.32 -18.26 -6.00
N ASP A 228 -6.00 -17.21 -6.77
CA ASP A 228 -4.76 -17.13 -7.52
C ASP A 228 -3.61 -16.67 -6.63
N THR A 229 -2.76 -17.61 -6.23
CA THR A 229 -1.63 -17.36 -5.32
C THR A 229 -0.55 -16.44 -5.89
N ARG A 230 -0.63 -16.04 -7.17
CA ARG A 230 0.27 -15.03 -7.74
C ARG A 230 -0.01 -13.62 -7.20
N TYR A 231 -1.23 -13.39 -6.73
CA TYR A 231 -1.69 -12.11 -6.23
C TYR A 231 -2.09 -12.23 -4.76
N LEU A 232 -1.86 -11.16 -4.02
CA LEU A 232 -2.37 -11.07 -2.65
C LEU A 232 -3.84 -10.71 -2.70
N ARG A 233 -4.61 -11.37 -1.85
CA ARG A 233 -6.04 -11.15 -1.71
C ARG A 233 -6.28 -9.89 -0.89
N LEU A 234 -7.26 -9.09 -1.30
CA LEU A 234 -7.77 -7.99 -0.49
C LEU A 234 -8.43 -8.54 0.78
N ASP A 235 -8.59 -7.70 1.79
CA ASP A 235 -9.39 -8.05 2.96
C ASP A 235 -10.86 -7.75 2.73
N GLN A 236 -11.18 -6.71 1.95
CA GLN A 236 -12.53 -6.27 1.67
C GLN A 236 -12.65 -5.74 0.23
N ILE A 237 -13.85 -5.85 -0.34
CA ILE A 237 -14.18 -5.30 -1.66
C ILE A 237 -15.35 -4.33 -1.55
N TRP A 238 -15.31 -3.26 -2.34
CA TRP A 238 -16.37 -2.28 -2.45
C TRP A 238 -16.84 -2.18 -3.90
N ILE A 239 -18.00 -2.78 -4.15
CA ILE A 239 -18.55 -3.04 -5.46
C ILE A 239 -19.32 -1.81 -5.93
N ALA A 240 -18.90 -1.18 -7.02
CA ALA A 240 -19.72 -0.16 -7.68
C ALA A 240 -20.64 -0.84 -8.69
N TRP A 241 -21.91 -0.98 -8.32
CA TRP A 241 -22.96 -1.56 -9.15
C TRP A 241 -24.28 -0.86 -8.86
N TRP A 242 -24.64 0.12 -9.69
CA TRP A 242 -25.82 0.96 -9.43
C TRP A 242 -27.14 0.26 -9.77
N ASN A 243 -27.49 -0.78 -9.01
CA ASN A 243 -28.71 -1.58 -9.19
C ASN A 243 -29.88 -1.11 -8.30
N GLY A 244 -29.65 -0.13 -7.43
CA GLY A 244 -30.65 0.42 -6.51
C GLY A 244 -30.95 -0.45 -5.28
N VAL A 245 -30.26 -1.57 -5.08
CA VAL A 245 -30.51 -2.52 -3.99
C VAL A 245 -29.50 -2.35 -2.87
N ALA A 246 -30.00 -2.04 -1.67
CA ALA A 246 -29.17 -1.78 -0.50
C ALA A 246 -28.79 -3.09 0.22
N ASP A 247 -27.90 -3.87 -0.40
CA ASP A 247 -27.29 -5.10 0.11
C ASP A 247 -25.80 -5.17 -0.28
N THR A 248 -25.14 -6.30 -0.04
CA THR A 248 -23.75 -6.57 -0.48
C THR A 248 -23.65 -7.71 -1.49
N ASP A 249 -24.74 -7.98 -2.23
CA ASP A 249 -24.75 -9.01 -3.26
C ASP A 249 -23.85 -8.58 -4.44
N GLY A 250 -22.91 -9.45 -4.80
CA GLY A 250 -22.00 -9.24 -5.93
C GLY A 250 -22.60 -9.65 -7.28
N GLY A 251 -23.74 -10.35 -7.27
CA GLY A 251 -24.43 -10.86 -8.43
C GLY A 251 -23.50 -11.58 -9.39
N THR A 252 -23.56 -11.20 -10.67
CA THR A 252 -22.70 -11.79 -11.72
C THR A 252 -21.23 -11.38 -11.62
N TYR A 253 -20.89 -10.38 -10.81
CA TYR A 253 -19.53 -9.83 -10.74
C TYR A 253 -18.66 -10.51 -9.68
N CYS A 254 -19.25 -11.07 -8.63
CA CYS A 254 -18.52 -11.77 -7.58
C CYS A 254 -19.38 -12.83 -6.90
N ALA A 255 -18.99 -14.10 -7.02
CA ALA A 255 -19.71 -15.23 -6.40
C ALA A 255 -19.74 -15.13 -4.87
N ASP A 256 -20.84 -15.57 -4.25
CA ASP A 256 -21.10 -15.44 -2.80
C ASP A 256 -20.05 -16.07 -1.89
N ASP A 257 -19.35 -17.10 -2.36
CA ASP A 257 -18.27 -17.77 -1.63
C ASP A 257 -16.93 -17.00 -1.66
N ARG A 258 -16.91 -15.81 -2.26
CA ARG A 258 -15.76 -14.90 -2.31
C ARG A 258 -16.02 -13.73 -1.37
N TYR A 259 -15.10 -13.42 -0.46
CA TYR A 259 -15.31 -12.32 0.49
C TYR A 259 -16.61 -12.50 1.31
N ALA A 260 -16.95 -13.74 1.66
CA ALA A 260 -18.22 -14.13 2.29
C ALA A 260 -18.29 -13.77 3.79
N ASP A 261 -17.13 -13.56 4.44
CA ASP A 261 -17.02 -13.42 5.88
C ASP A 261 -17.21 -11.96 6.35
N GLN A 262 -18.26 -11.27 5.88
CA GLN A 262 -18.47 -9.82 6.11
C GLN A 262 -17.28 -9.00 5.61
N GLN A 263 -17.05 -9.05 4.29
CA GLN A 263 -15.90 -8.42 3.63
C GLN A 263 -16.34 -7.59 2.43
N ARG A 264 -17.58 -7.11 2.41
CA ARG A 264 -18.19 -6.48 1.23
C ARG A 264 -18.83 -5.14 1.55
N LEU A 265 -18.67 -4.22 0.61
CA LEU A 265 -19.43 -2.98 0.50
C LEU A 265 -19.99 -2.92 -0.91
N HIS A 266 -21.05 -2.14 -1.09
CA HIS A 266 -21.72 -1.99 -2.35
C HIS A 266 -22.20 -0.54 -2.51
N GLN A 267 -21.66 0.15 -3.51
CA GLN A 267 -22.21 1.42 -3.98
C GLN A 267 -23.36 1.10 -4.94
N TYR A 268 -24.59 1.17 -4.43
CA TYR A 268 -25.80 0.74 -5.13
C TYR A 268 -26.51 1.87 -5.88
N ALA A 269 -26.08 3.12 -5.69
CA ALA A 269 -26.49 4.27 -6.48
C ALA A 269 -25.43 5.37 -6.42
N GLY A 270 -25.12 6.02 -7.54
CA GLY A 270 -24.21 7.17 -7.57
C GLY A 270 -24.90 8.46 -7.97
N ASP A 271 -24.27 9.58 -7.63
CA ASP A 271 -24.63 10.94 -8.00
C ASP A 271 -26.05 11.36 -7.60
N VAL A 272 -26.56 10.86 -6.48
CA VAL A 272 -27.90 11.20 -5.98
C VAL A 272 -27.86 12.42 -5.08
N THR A 273 -28.87 13.29 -5.20
CA THR A 273 -29.06 14.44 -4.30
C THR A 273 -30.10 14.09 -3.25
N GLU A 274 -29.74 14.20 -1.98
CA GLU A 274 -30.63 13.94 -0.86
C GLU A 274 -30.65 15.09 0.12
N THR A 275 -31.78 15.25 0.81
CA THR A 275 -31.97 16.25 1.87
C THR A 275 -32.41 15.54 3.15
N TRP A 276 -31.62 15.69 4.21
CA TRP A 276 -31.92 15.17 5.55
C TRP A 276 -31.66 16.24 6.59
N GLY A 277 -32.60 16.41 7.54
CA GLY A 277 -32.47 17.42 8.59
C GLY A 277 -32.32 18.85 8.05
N GLY A 278 -32.88 19.13 6.86
CA GLY A 278 -32.76 20.42 6.19
C GLY A 278 -31.44 20.65 5.43
N VAL A 279 -30.51 19.68 5.41
CA VAL A 279 -29.22 19.79 4.71
C VAL A 279 -29.23 18.93 3.46
N THR A 280 -28.96 19.55 2.30
CA THR A 280 -28.87 18.87 1.00
C THR A 280 -27.42 18.54 0.65
N MET A 281 -27.16 17.30 0.25
CA MET A 281 -25.85 16.87 -0.25
C MET A 281 -25.99 15.99 -1.50
N LYS A 282 -25.00 16.08 -2.41
CA LYS A 282 -24.80 15.10 -3.47
C LYS A 282 -23.95 13.96 -2.91
N ILE A 283 -24.44 12.74 -3.00
CA ILE A 283 -23.83 11.55 -2.41
C ILE A 283 -23.88 10.38 -3.38
N ASP A 284 -23.04 9.38 -3.09
CA ASP A 284 -23.22 8.02 -3.57
C ASP A 284 -23.71 7.16 -2.40
N ARG A 285 -24.71 6.30 -2.65
CA ARG A 285 -25.31 5.45 -1.61
C ARG A 285 -24.55 4.14 -1.51
N ASN A 286 -24.20 3.78 -0.28
CA ASN A 286 -23.46 2.57 0.03
C ASN A 286 -24.22 1.68 1.01
N TYR A 287 -24.01 0.37 0.91
CA TYR A 287 -24.36 -0.60 1.93
C TYR A 287 -23.11 -1.38 2.31
N LEU A 288 -22.91 -1.59 3.61
CA LEU A 288 -21.75 -2.24 4.16
C LEU A 288 -22.19 -3.52 4.86
N ASP A 289 -21.40 -4.57 4.70
CA ASP A 289 -21.39 -5.75 5.56
C ASP A 289 -19.93 -6.13 5.80
N VAL A 290 -19.35 -5.49 6.83
CA VAL A 290 -17.93 -5.57 7.11
C VAL A 290 -17.68 -5.91 8.56
N ARG A 291 -16.70 -6.77 8.82
CA ARG A 291 -16.17 -7.01 10.17
C ARG A 291 -14.84 -6.30 10.37
N ALA A 292 -14.60 -5.87 11.61
CA ALA A 292 -13.25 -5.57 12.03
C ALA A 292 -12.38 -6.81 11.83
N GLY A 293 -11.22 -6.61 11.24
CA GLY A 293 -10.19 -7.63 11.12
C GLY A 293 -8.91 -7.15 11.81
N THR A 294 -8.08 -8.11 12.18
CA THR A 294 -6.67 -7.82 12.42
C THR A 294 -5.96 -8.21 11.14
N PRO A 295 -5.22 -7.29 10.49
CA PRO A 295 -4.30 -7.69 9.43
C PRO A 295 -3.48 -8.86 9.93
N PRO A 296 -3.13 -9.85 9.08
CA PRO A 296 -2.36 -11.00 9.53
C PRO A 296 -1.20 -10.52 10.39
N ALA A 297 -1.12 -11.06 11.61
CA ALA A 297 -0.22 -10.52 12.65
C ALA A 297 1.13 -10.20 12.02
N SER A 298 1.62 -8.98 12.27
CA SER A 298 2.87 -8.43 11.72
C SER A 298 4.05 -9.27 12.19
N TRP A 299 4.19 -10.43 11.58
CA TRP A 299 5.22 -11.39 11.86
C TRP A 299 6.22 -11.24 10.74
N SER A 300 7.43 -10.85 11.12
CA SER A 300 8.56 -10.82 10.21
C SER A 300 9.70 -11.50 10.94
N VAL A 301 10.43 -12.34 10.22
CA VAL A 301 11.72 -12.85 10.69
C VAL A 301 12.78 -12.47 9.68
N THR A 302 13.93 -12.07 10.19
CA THR A 302 15.16 -11.94 9.41
C THR A 302 16.09 -13.07 9.80
N VAL A 303 16.61 -13.76 8.80
CA VAL A 303 17.62 -14.81 8.94
C VAL A 303 18.84 -14.37 8.15
N ASP A 304 19.90 -14.05 8.88
CA ASP A 304 21.23 -13.70 8.38
C ASP A 304 22.11 -14.94 8.27
N ASN A 305 23.16 -14.93 7.44
CA ASN A 305 24.11 -16.04 7.32
C ASN A 305 24.91 -16.35 8.60
N ALA A 306 24.90 -15.44 9.59
CA ALA A 306 25.43 -15.66 10.93
C ALA A 306 24.35 -16.04 11.97
N THR A 307 23.08 -16.18 11.57
CA THR A 307 21.99 -16.56 12.50
C THR A 307 22.22 -17.98 13.01
N ALA A 308 22.43 -18.13 14.31
CA ALA A 308 22.68 -19.41 14.95
C ALA A 308 21.54 -20.40 14.68
N GLY A 309 21.87 -21.54 14.04
CA GLY A 309 20.88 -22.56 13.63
C GLY A 309 19.93 -22.15 12.50
N GLY A 310 20.05 -20.91 12.00
CA GLY A 310 19.23 -20.34 10.94
C GLY A 310 19.87 -20.41 9.55
N PHE A 311 21.15 -20.76 9.45
CA PHE A 311 21.85 -20.81 8.17
C PHE A 311 22.72 -22.06 8.04
N THR A 312 22.68 -22.70 6.87
CA THR A 312 23.55 -23.84 6.53
C THR A 312 24.03 -23.73 5.10
N ALA A 313 25.32 -24.00 4.85
CA ALA A 313 25.90 -24.04 3.51
C ALA A 313 27.01 -25.10 3.43
N GLY A 314 27.28 -25.61 2.23
CA GLY A 314 28.37 -26.56 1.99
C GLY A 314 29.77 -25.95 2.16
N ALA A 315 30.79 -26.80 2.26
CA ALA A 315 32.18 -26.39 2.53
C ALA A 315 32.80 -25.46 1.46
N ALA A 316 32.24 -25.47 0.26
CA ALA A 316 32.72 -24.62 -0.83
C ALA A 316 32.17 -23.18 -0.77
N TRP A 317 31.31 -22.84 0.21
CA TRP A 317 30.88 -21.46 0.48
C TRP A 317 31.88 -20.75 1.39
N GLY A 318 32.65 -19.84 0.82
CA GLY A 318 33.55 -18.95 1.57
C GLY A 318 32.78 -17.86 2.32
N THR A 319 33.47 -17.14 3.21
CA THR A 319 32.93 -16.00 3.96
C THR A 319 33.69 -14.73 3.60
N SER A 320 32.99 -13.62 3.41
CA SER A 320 33.57 -12.31 3.09
C SER A 320 32.87 -11.20 3.86
N ALA A 321 33.64 -10.17 4.24
CA ALA A 321 33.13 -8.92 4.81
C ALA A 321 33.49 -7.71 3.94
N TYR A 322 33.90 -7.94 2.68
CA TYR A 322 34.44 -6.90 1.79
C TYR A 322 33.46 -5.75 1.54
N SER A 323 32.23 -6.07 1.15
CA SER A 323 31.24 -5.04 0.81
C SER A 323 30.64 -4.41 2.06
N ALA A 324 30.58 -3.08 2.09
CA ALA A 324 29.85 -2.31 3.11
C ALA A 324 28.32 -2.44 2.98
N GLN A 325 27.83 -2.98 1.85
CA GLN A 325 26.41 -3.23 1.63
C GLN A 325 25.91 -4.53 2.28
N ARG A 326 26.78 -5.33 2.92
CA ARG A 326 26.38 -6.58 3.57
C ARG A 326 25.36 -6.34 4.70
N HIS A 327 24.47 -7.30 4.91
CA HIS A 327 23.69 -7.36 6.14
C HIS A 327 24.53 -8.06 7.22
N GLY A 328 24.46 -7.58 8.47
CA GLY A 328 25.28 -8.14 9.53
C GLY A 328 26.79 -7.96 9.34
N ALA A 329 27.57 -8.95 9.80
CA ALA A 329 29.03 -8.85 9.90
C ALA A 329 29.77 -9.30 8.63
N ASP A 330 29.24 -10.29 7.92
CA ASP A 330 29.82 -10.94 6.75
C ASP A 330 28.72 -11.59 5.89
N TYR A 331 29.07 -12.12 4.73
CA TYR A 331 28.19 -12.87 3.84
C TYR A 331 28.92 -14.09 3.28
N ARG A 332 28.18 -15.06 2.74
CA ARG A 332 28.75 -16.21 2.05
C ARG A 332 28.87 -15.98 0.55
N PHE A 333 29.92 -16.54 -0.05
CA PHE A 333 30.13 -16.46 -1.49
C PHE A 333 30.65 -17.76 -2.10
N ALA A 334 30.48 -17.87 -3.40
CA ALA A 334 30.51 -19.13 -4.12
C ALA A 334 30.86 -18.95 -5.59
N ALA A 335 31.76 -19.77 -6.15
CA ALA A 335 31.82 -19.89 -7.61
C ALA A 335 30.58 -20.67 -8.11
N PRO A 336 29.95 -20.28 -9.24
CA PRO A 336 28.84 -21.02 -9.82
C PRO A 336 29.31 -22.36 -10.38
N VAL A 337 28.45 -23.38 -10.31
CA VAL A 337 28.73 -24.74 -10.83
C VAL A 337 27.49 -25.33 -11.50
N ALA A 338 27.67 -26.38 -12.30
CA ALA A 338 26.57 -27.08 -13.00
C ALA A 338 25.78 -28.05 -12.10
N SER A 339 25.98 -28.01 -10.78
CA SER A 339 25.29 -28.86 -9.80
C SER A 339 24.69 -28.00 -8.69
N SER A 340 23.57 -28.46 -8.12
CA SER A 340 22.93 -27.78 -6.99
C SER A 340 23.77 -27.94 -5.72
N ASP A 341 24.21 -26.81 -5.16
CA ASP A 341 24.81 -26.67 -3.83
C ASP A 341 24.18 -25.41 -3.22
N VAL A 342 23.33 -25.61 -2.21
CA VAL A 342 22.39 -24.59 -1.72
C VAL A 342 22.80 -24.14 -0.33
N ALA A 343 22.93 -22.82 -0.16
CA ALA A 343 22.96 -22.16 1.13
C ALA A 343 21.53 -21.93 1.61
N TRP A 344 21.09 -22.65 2.64
CA TRP A 344 19.71 -22.61 3.17
C TRP A 344 19.58 -21.68 4.36
N PHE A 345 18.52 -20.87 4.32
CA PHE A 345 17.98 -20.07 5.41
C PHE A 345 16.79 -20.79 6.03
N ARG A 346 16.93 -21.10 7.32
CA ARG A 346 16.03 -21.90 8.13
C ARG A 346 15.36 -21.02 9.18
N THR A 347 14.05 -21.19 9.34
CA THR A 347 13.28 -20.49 10.38
C THR A 347 11.95 -21.18 10.69
N THR A 348 11.33 -20.77 11.79
CA THR A 348 10.02 -21.26 12.24
C THR A 348 8.94 -20.27 11.84
N LEU A 349 8.05 -20.68 10.93
CA LEU A 349 6.88 -19.86 10.57
C LEU A 349 5.70 -20.14 11.51
N PRO A 350 4.97 -19.12 11.98
CA PRO A 350 3.91 -19.28 12.99
C PRO A 350 2.66 -19.98 12.43
N ALA A 351 2.42 -19.88 11.12
CA ALA A 351 1.25 -20.45 10.46
C ALA A 351 1.54 -20.76 8.98
N THR A 352 0.77 -21.65 8.38
CA THR A 352 0.76 -21.82 6.93
C THR A 352 0.00 -20.64 6.33
N GLY A 353 0.56 -19.97 5.33
CA GLY A 353 -0.08 -18.78 4.76
C GLY A 353 0.79 -18.08 3.73
N ALA A 354 0.33 -16.92 3.28
CA ALA A 354 1.07 -16.05 2.38
C ALA A 354 2.19 -15.33 3.14
N TYR A 355 3.40 -15.37 2.59
CA TYR A 355 4.54 -14.61 3.09
C TYR A 355 5.23 -13.92 1.93
N GLU A 356 5.55 -12.64 2.10
CA GLU A 356 6.55 -12.01 1.25
C GLU A 356 7.93 -12.51 1.66
N VAL A 357 8.69 -12.97 0.68
CA VAL A 357 10.08 -13.34 0.84
C VAL A 357 10.93 -12.23 0.20
N SER A 358 11.77 -11.59 1.00
CA SER A 358 12.78 -10.64 0.54
C SER A 358 14.17 -11.15 0.84
N VAL A 359 15.13 -10.78 0.00
CA VAL A 359 16.55 -11.10 0.16
C VAL A 359 17.35 -9.82 0.28
N TRP A 360 18.46 -9.92 0.99
CA TRP A 360 19.49 -8.90 1.02
C TRP A 360 20.77 -9.50 0.42
N TYR A 361 21.49 -8.71 -0.36
CA TYR A 361 22.81 -9.04 -0.86
C TYR A 361 23.60 -7.75 -1.12
N PRO A 362 24.94 -7.77 -0.99
CA PRO A 362 25.79 -6.73 -1.55
C PRO A 362 25.79 -6.80 -3.08
N ALA A 363 25.72 -5.66 -3.76
CA ALA A 363 25.84 -5.59 -5.21
C ALA A 363 27.27 -5.27 -5.64
N ASP A 364 27.78 -6.02 -6.62
CA ASP A 364 29.09 -5.84 -7.23
C ASP A 364 29.11 -6.38 -8.67
N PRO A 365 29.74 -5.71 -9.65
CA PRO A 365 29.84 -6.21 -11.03
C PRO A 365 30.48 -7.60 -11.16
N GLY A 366 31.28 -8.03 -10.19
CA GLY A 366 31.88 -9.37 -10.10
C GLY A 366 30.94 -10.46 -9.56
N TYR A 367 29.68 -10.13 -9.23
CA TYR A 367 28.67 -11.09 -8.79
C TYR A 367 27.80 -11.62 -9.92
N ASN A 368 27.03 -12.66 -9.62
CA ASN A 368 26.26 -13.41 -10.61
C ASN A 368 25.04 -12.63 -11.11
N ASP A 369 24.84 -12.61 -12.43
CA ASP A 369 23.68 -11.94 -13.06
C ASP A 369 22.36 -12.69 -12.96
N ARG A 370 22.39 -13.93 -12.48
CA ARG A 370 21.20 -14.79 -12.43
C ARG A 370 21.25 -15.76 -11.25
N THR A 371 21.63 -15.27 -10.07
CA THR A 371 21.65 -16.07 -8.85
C THR A 371 20.28 -16.72 -8.61
N PRO A 372 20.18 -18.06 -8.58
CA PRO A 372 18.96 -18.76 -8.27
C PRO A 372 18.67 -18.76 -6.76
N TYR A 373 17.57 -18.13 -6.39
CA TYR A 373 16.94 -18.25 -5.09
C TYR A 373 15.82 -19.29 -5.13
N LEU A 374 15.84 -20.23 -4.19
CA LEU A 374 14.82 -21.27 -4.03
C LEU A 374 13.91 -20.90 -2.86
N VAL A 375 12.60 -20.85 -3.08
CA VAL A 375 11.61 -20.65 -2.01
C VAL A 375 10.83 -21.95 -1.82
N ALA A 376 10.89 -22.52 -0.62
CA ALA A 376 10.22 -23.77 -0.27
C ALA A 376 8.74 -23.54 0.02
N THR A 377 7.89 -23.74 -1.00
CA THR A 377 6.43 -23.53 -0.90
C THR A 377 5.70 -24.81 -0.51
N THR A 378 4.42 -24.70 -0.16
CA THR A 378 3.53 -25.86 0.09
C THR A 378 3.36 -26.80 -1.11
N THR A 379 3.73 -26.36 -2.32
CA THR A 379 3.61 -27.14 -3.58
C THR A 379 4.96 -27.55 -4.17
N GLY A 380 6.05 -27.37 -3.42
CA GLY A 380 7.43 -27.60 -3.87
C GLY A 380 8.24 -26.31 -4.03
N ASN A 381 9.51 -26.46 -4.41
CA ASN A 381 10.42 -25.32 -4.50
C ASN A 381 10.12 -24.47 -5.74
N ARG A 382 10.07 -23.14 -5.56
CA ARG A 382 10.00 -22.16 -6.64
C ARG A 382 11.35 -21.46 -6.78
N SER A 383 11.84 -21.34 -8.01
CA SER A 383 13.12 -20.68 -8.30
C SER A 383 12.89 -19.26 -8.81
N VAL A 384 13.60 -18.29 -8.26
CA VAL A 384 13.63 -16.89 -8.72
C VAL A 384 15.07 -16.52 -9.03
N ALA A 385 15.35 -16.08 -10.25
CA ALA A 385 16.67 -15.60 -10.64
C ALA A 385 16.80 -14.10 -10.30
N VAL A 386 17.90 -13.72 -9.67
CA VAL A 386 18.19 -12.33 -9.27
C VAL A 386 19.57 -11.92 -9.80
N ASP A 387 19.64 -10.74 -10.40
CA ASP A 387 20.91 -10.11 -10.78
C ASP A 387 21.56 -9.46 -9.54
N GLN A 388 22.62 -10.09 -9.02
CA GLN A 388 23.35 -9.60 -7.86
C GLN A 388 24.38 -8.52 -8.20
N ARG A 389 24.49 -8.09 -9.46
CA ARG A 389 25.38 -6.97 -9.84
C ARG A 389 24.79 -5.62 -9.50
N THR A 390 23.48 -5.55 -9.28
CA THR A 390 22.75 -4.30 -9.07
C THR A 390 21.70 -4.46 -7.96
N GLY A 391 21.20 -3.34 -7.44
CA GLY A 391 20.05 -3.33 -6.53
C GLY A 391 20.29 -3.89 -5.13
N GLY A 392 21.54 -4.21 -4.76
CA GLY A 392 21.96 -4.67 -3.44
C GLY A 392 22.04 -3.57 -2.38
N GLY A 393 22.37 -3.95 -1.14
CA GLY A 393 22.37 -3.04 0.02
C GLY A 393 20.98 -2.60 0.48
N ARG A 394 19.94 -3.35 0.10
CA ARG A 394 18.54 -3.16 0.48
C ARG A 394 17.79 -4.49 0.39
N TRP A 395 16.60 -4.53 0.98
CA TRP A 395 15.68 -5.67 0.81
C TRP A 395 15.10 -5.69 -0.61
N VAL A 396 15.34 -6.79 -1.32
CA VAL A 396 14.81 -7.08 -2.66
C VAL A 396 13.77 -8.18 -2.53
N SER A 397 12.51 -7.89 -2.90
CA SER A 397 11.43 -8.87 -2.85
C SER A 397 11.61 -9.94 -3.94
N LEU A 398 11.60 -11.21 -3.54
CA LEU A 398 11.49 -12.35 -4.45
C LEU A 398 10.03 -12.61 -4.87
N GLY A 399 9.08 -12.04 -4.14
CA GLY A 399 7.65 -12.24 -4.34
C GLY A 399 6.94 -12.75 -3.09
N VAL A 400 5.66 -13.08 -3.26
CA VAL A 400 4.82 -13.67 -2.21
C VAL A 400 4.62 -15.14 -2.50
N PHE A 401 4.77 -15.95 -1.46
CA PHE A 401 4.69 -17.40 -1.55
C PHE A 401 3.82 -17.94 -0.43
N THR A 402 3.08 -19.02 -0.71
CA THR A 402 2.42 -19.78 0.35
C THR A 402 3.43 -20.72 0.99
N LEU A 403 3.81 -20.43 2.24
CA LEU A 403 4.80 -21.21 2.99
C LEU A 403 4.10 -22.03 4.08
N ALA A 404 4.61 -23.24 4.32
CA ALA A 404 4.12 -24.09 5.41
C ALA A 404 4.58 -23.58 6.79
N ALA A 405 3.71 -23.72 7.80
CA ALA A 405 4.05 -23.49 9.21
C ALA A 405 5.25 -24.34 9.67
N GLY A 406 5.82 -23.98 10.82
CA GLY A 406 6.83 -24.77 11.52
C GLY A 406 8.26 -24.52 11.02
N THR A 407 9.20 -25.15 11.73
CA THR A 407 10.65 -25.02 11.49
C THR A 407 11.08 -25.79 10.26
N GLY A 408 11.81 -25.14 9.36
CA GLY A 408 12.40 -25.79 8.21
C GLY A 408 13.16 -24.81 7.33
N ASP A 409 13.80 -25.34 6.29
CA ASP A 409 14.51 -24.52 5.30
C ASP A 409 13.45 -23.85 4.42
N LYS A 410 13.42 -22.52 4.44
CA LYS A 410 12.36 -21.74 3.77
C LYS A 410 12.86 -21.10 2.49
N VAL A 411 14.10 -20.62 2.50
CA VAL A 411 14.70 -19.93 1.36
C VAL A 411 16.14 -20.41 1.19
N GLY A 412 16.54 -20.71 -0.03
CA GLY A 412 17.89 -21.16 -0.36
C GLY A 412 18.51 -20.31 -1.45
N VAL A 413 19.83 -20.22 -1.47
CA VAL A 413 20.60 -19.62 -2.56
C VAL A 413 21.43 -20.73 -3.17
N SER A 414 21.16 -21.06 -4.42
CA SER A 414 21.89 -22.11 -5.13
C SER A 414 23.01 -21.50 -5.96
N ARG A 415 24.16 -22.16 -6.00
CA ARG A 415 25.20 -21.83 -6.99
C ARG A 415 25.04 -22.56 -8.32
N TRP A 416 23.92 -23.25 -8.54
CA TRP A 416 23.54 -23.80 -9.83
C TRP A 416 23.13 -22.70 -10.81
N SER A 417 24.12 -22.02 -11.39
CA SER A 417 23.89 -20.89 -12.29
C SER A 417 24.77 -21.02 -13.53
N ALA A 418 24.20 -20.68 -14.68
CA ALA A 418 24.95 -20.46 -15.93
C ALA A 418 25.47 -19.01 -16.06
N GLY A 419 25.25 -18.17 -15.05
CA GLY A 419 25.79 -16.82 -14.97
C GLY A 419 27.26 -16.76 -14.60
N THR A 420 27.90 -15.64 -14.89
CA THR A 420 29.29 -15.37 -14.53
C THR A 420 29.39 -14.54 -13.25
N GLY A 421 30.45 -14.75 -12.47
CA GLY A 421 30.65 -14.05 -11.20
C GLY A 421 30.16 -14.84 -9.98
N TYR A 422 30.60 -14.43 -8.80
CA TYR A 422 30.29 -15.12 -7.55
C TYR A 422 28.80 -15.05 -7.23
N VAL A 423 28.26 -16.16 -6.73
CA VAL A 423 26.94 -16.21 -6.10
C VAL A 423 27.08 -15.84 -4.63
N VAL A 424 26.24 -14.94 -4.13
CA VAL A 424 26.28 -14.43 -2.75
C VAL A 424 25.03 -14.83 -1.97
N ALA A 425 25.21 -15.23 -0.71
CA ALA A 425 24.14 -15.48 0.24
C ALA A 425 24.42 -14.70 1.54
N ASP A 426 23.52 -13.78 1.88
CA ASP A 426 23.69 -12.82 2.98
C ASP A 426 22.51 -12.93 3.95
N ALA A 427 21.37 -12.29 3.67
CA ALA A 427 20.19 -12.40 4.54
C ALA A 427 18.86 -12.58 3.79
N VAL A 428 17.89 -13.15 4.49
CA VAL A 428 16.51 -13.35 4.05
C VAL A 428 15.57 -12.72 5.08
N ARG A 429 14.52 -12.05 4.61
CA ARG A 429 13.39 -11.61 5.44
C ARG A 429 12.10 -12.26 4.95
N ILE A 430 11.37 -12.87 5.86
CA ILE A 430 10.08 -13.50 5.58
C ILE A 430 9.03 -12.76 6.41
N THR A 431 8.10 -12.10 5.73
CA THR A 431 7.05 -11.29 6.35
C THR A 431 5.70 -11.93 6.06
N ARG A 432 4.92 -12.23 7.09
CA ARG A 432 3.56 -12.71 6.95
C ARG A 432 2.73 -11.60 6.34
N ILE A 433 2.00 -11.94 5.28
CA ILE A 433 1.05 -11.04 4.65
C ILE A 433 -0.35 -11.46 5.04
#